data_AF-A0A062WTW2-F1
#
_entry.id   AF-A0A062WTW2-F1
#
_cell.length_a   1.000
_cell.length_b   1.000
_cell.length_c   1.000
_cell.angle_alpha   90.00
_cell.angle_beta   90.00
_cell.angle_gamma   90.00
#
_symmetry.space_group_name_H-M   'P 1'
#
loop_
_entity.id
_entity.type
_entity.pdbx_description
1 polymer ?
#
loop_
_entity_poly.entity_id
_entity_poly.type
_entity_poly.pdbx_seq_one_letter_code
_entity_poly.pdbx_strand_id
1 'polypeptide(L)'
;MRGNLFAEGLDRDEGDSHVQMPSAIVVAPDPDRTPGAAVLGEPAGTVSRQDNVHGPDRFVSVASLVDVLDSAAEIMSDTSRAHFFGNLDELVATSRLVVDRPAGSRHPRVPRAVYPVDYGYLEGTVAADGGGMDVFRGSAAGAGVVGFFVTADPGKRDVEVKVLIDCTADEVERVRRLLDDVLGIGGLLVPRCTETATT
;
A
#
# COMPACT_ATOMS: atom_id res chain seq x y z
N MET A 1 42.32 -7.08 51.27
CA MET A 1 41.31 -6.69 52.28
C MET A 1 40.88 -5.25 52.01
N ARG A 2 39.58 -4.97 52.14
CA ARG A 2 38.90 -3.67 52.39
C ARG A 2 39.47 -2.36 51.78
N GLY A 3 38.63 -1.69 50.97
CA GLY A 3 38.68 -0.25 50.64
C GLY A 3 37.27 0.36 50.69
N ASN A 4 37.17 1.66 51.02
CA ASN A 4 35.99 2.37 51.57
C ASN A 4 36.07 3.87 51.12
N LEU A 5 35.03 4.74 51.05
CA LEU A 5 33.62 4.77 51.50
C LEU A 5 32.72 5.56 50.51
N PHE A 6 31.42 5.21 50.41
CA PHE A 6 30.22 6.09 50.30
C PHE A 6 30.01 7.13 49.17
N ALA A 7 28.71 7.51 49.04
CA ALA A 7 28.09 8.66 48.34
C ALA A 7 27.82 8.50 46.83
N GLU A 8 26.69 8.95 46.28
CA GLU A 8 25.41 9.43 46.87
C GLU A 8 24.25 9.21 45.86
N GLY A 9 23.01 9.47 46.27
CA GLY A 9 21.83 9.09 45.48
C GLY A 9 21.58 9.94 44.22
N LEU A 10 21.00 9.29 43.21
CA LEU A 10 20.23 9.93 42.15
C LEU A 10 18.94 9.14 41.98
N ASP A 11 17.93 9.49 42.78
CA ASP A 11 16.55 9.15 42.49
C ASP A 11 16.20 9.75 41.13
N ARG A 12 16.17 8.91 40.10
CA ARG A 12 15.55 9.28 38.83
C ARG A 12 14.06 9.10 39.01
N ASP A 13 13.40 10.23 39.15
CA ASP A 13 11.95 10.38 39.05
C ASP A 13 11.51 9.96 37.63
N GLU A 14 11.43 8.65 37.40
CA GLU A 14 10.75 8.09 36.23
C GLU A 14 9.25 8.32 36.41
N GLY A 15 8.83 9.53 36.04
CA GLY A 15 7.44 9.88 35.90
C GLY A 15 6.79 8.98 34.86
N ASP A 16 6.22 7.87 35.33
CA ASP A 16 5.33 6.97 34.61
C ASP A 16 4.07 7.76 34.23
N SER A 17 4.23 8.58 33.21
CA SER A 17 3.14 9.24 32.49
C SER A 17 2.45 8.16 31.67
N HIS A 18 1.66 7.35 32.37
CA HIS A 18 0.77 6.34 31.83
C HIS A 18 -0.23 7.04 30.92
N VAL A 19 0.14 7.24 29.65
CA VAL A 19 -0.74 7.74 28.61
C VAL A 19 -1.78 6.65 28.39
N GLN A 20 -2.91 6.79 29.08
CA GLN A 20 -4.01 5.86 28.98
C GLN A 20 -4.62 5.98 27.58
N MET A 21 -4.14 5.12 26.68
CA MET A 21 -4.68 4.97 25.33
C MET A 21 -6.20 4.76 25.44
N PRO A 22 -7.02 5.47 24.65
CA PRO A 22 -8.46 5.29 24.69
C PRO A 22 -8.80 3.83 24.35
N SER A 23 -9.70 3.23 25.12
CA SER A 23 -10.17 1.86 24.89
C SER A 23 -10.66 1.71 23.45
N ALA A 24 -10.12 0.73 22.73
CA ALA A 24 -10.50 0.48 21.34
C ALA A 24 -12.01 0.23 21.22
N ILE A 25 -12.65 0.86 20.22
CA ILE A 25 -14.05 0.57 19.88
C ILE A 25 -14.08 -0.82 19.22
N VAL A 26 -14.51 -1.82 19.99
CA VAL A 26 -14.64 -3.19 19.49
C VAL A 26 -15.94 -3.31 18.68
N VAL A 27 -15.82 -3.27 17.35
CA VAL A 27 -16.89 -3.63 16.43
C VAL A 27 -16.68 -5.10 16.03
N ALA A 28 -17.56 -5.99 16.50
CA ALA A 28 -17.53 -7.39 16.10
C ALA A 28 -17.95 -7.53 14.61
N PRO A 29 -17.39 -8.51 13.86
CA PRO A 29 -17.88 -8.80 12.52
C PRO A 29 -19.34 -9.29 12.58
N ASP A 30 -20.16 -8.76 11.68
CA ASP A 30 -21.55 -9.19 11.49
C ASP A 30 -21.57 -10.62 10.91
N PRO A 31 -22.12 -11.63 11.63
CA PRO A 31 -22.11 -13.01 11.17
C PRO A 31 -23.04 -13.26 9.97
N ASP A 32 -24.03 -12.40 9.72
CA ASP A 32 -25.00 -12.55 8.63
C ASP A 32 -24.56 -11.85 7.34
N ARG A 33 -23.44 -11.09 7.38
CA ARG A 33 -22.92 -10.35 6.23
C ARG A 33 -22.20 -11.30 5.24
N THR A 34 -22.92 -11.76 4.23
CA THR A 34 -22.32 -12.48 3.10
C THR A 34 -21.34 -11.60 2.31
N PRO A 35 -20.14 -12.11 1.94
CA PRO A 35 -19.23 -11.38 1.07
C PRO A 35 -19.78 -11.27 -0.36
N GLY A 36 -19.99 -10.04 -0.84
CA GLY A 36 -20.15 -9.75 -2.27
C GLY A 36 -21.55 -9.94 -2.86
N ALA A 37 -22.50 -9.07 -2.48
CA ALA A 37 -23.67 -8.76 -3.31
C ALA A 37 -23.66 -7.27 -3.68
N ALA A 38 -23.16 -6.94 -4.87
CA ALA A 38 -23.16 -5.57 -5.37
C ALA A 38 -24.59 -5.19 -5.82
N VAL A 39 -25.27 -4.35 -5.04
CA VAL A 39 -26.58 -3.79 -5.42
C VAL A 39 -26.34 -2.63 -6.38
N LEU A 40 -26.45 -2.92 -7.68
CA LEU A 40 -26.51 -1.88 -8.71
C LEU A 40 -27.86 -1.15 -8.62
N GLY A 41 -27.85 0.08 -8.13
CA GLY A 41 -29.02 0.96 -8.12
C GLY A 41 -29.14 1.70 -9.45
N GLU A 42 -30.25 1.49 -10.16
CA GLU A 42 -30.56 2.26 -11.39
C GLU A 42 -31.02 3.70 -11.06
N PRO A 43 -30.65 4.71 -11.86
CA PRO A 43 -31.13 6.07 -11.69
C PRO A 43 -32.52 6.26 -12.31
N ALA A 44 -33.49 6.70 -11.51
CA ALA A 44 -34.83 7.06 -11.97
C ALA A 44 -35.00 8.58 -12.15
N GLY A 45 -35.73 8.99 -13.19
CA GLY A 45 -36.49 10.26 -13.17
C GLY A 45 -36.02 11.39 -14.10
N THR A 46 -36.50 11.38 -15.35
CA THR A 46 -36.57 12.58 -16.21
C THR A 46 -37.53 13.64 -15.66
N VAL A 47 -37.13 14.91 -15.68
CA VAL A 47 -38.03 16.08 -15.59
C VAL A 47 -37.66 17.09 -16.69
N SER A 48 -38.67 17.70 -17.31
CA SER A 48 -38.51 18.58 -18.49
C SER A 48 -38.62 20.07 -18.16
N ARG A 49 -37.76 20.86 -18.83
CA ARG A 49 -37.92 22.24 -19.34
C ARG A 49 -38.60 23.33 -18.49
N GLN A 50 -37.94 24.49 -18.42
CA GLN A 50 -38.49 25.75 -18.94
C GLN A 50 -37.41 26.80 -19.25
N ASP A 51 -37.64 27.62 -20.28
CA ASP A 51 -36.74 28.66 -20.79
C ASP A 51 -37.09 30.06 -20.20
N ASN A 52 -36.11 30.97 -19.97
CA ASN A 52 -36.01 32.28 -20.65
C ASN A 52 -34.91 33.28 -20.17
N VAL A 53 -34.24 33.90 -21.16
CA VAL A 53 -33.53 35.22 -21.29
C VAL A 53 -32.73 35.92 -20.16
N HIS A 54 -31.50 36.35 -20.56
CA HIS A 54 -30.96 37.74 -20.64
C HIS A 54 -29.69 38.09 -19.83
N GLY A 55 -28.60 38.43 -20.53
CA GLY A 55 -27.36 39.00 -19.98
C GLY A 55 -26.09 38.22 -20.37
N PRO A 56 -24.97 38.86 -20.77
CA PRO A 56 -23.70 38.18 -21.04
C PRO A 56 -22.92 37.94 -19.73
N ASP A 57 -23.58 37.34 -18.75
CA ASP A 57 -22.85 36.73 -17.63
C ASP A 57 -22.00 35.59 -18.19
N ARG A 58 -20.74 35.53 -17.78
CA ARG A 58 -19.87 34.39 -18.09
C ARG A 58 -20.32 33.18 -17.26
N PHE A 59 -21.40 32.55 -17.72
CA PHE A 59 -21.78 31.21 -17.29
C PHE A 59 -20.65 30.25 -17.65
N VAL A 60 -19.80 29.96 -16.67
CA VAL A 60 -19.02 28.72 -16.67
C VAL A 60 -20.06 27.59 -16.72
N SER A 61 -20.05 26.81 -17.79
CA SER A 61 -20.96 25.67 -17.91
C SER A 61 -20.79 24.76 -16.70
N VAL A 62 -21.88 24.18 -16.19
CA VAL A 62 -21.81 23.19 -15.10
C VAL A 62 -20.89 22.04 -15.50
N ALA A 63 -20.85 21.67 -16.79
CA ALA A 63 -19.88 20.73 -17.35
C ALA A 63 -18.43 21.17 -17.04
N SER A 64 -18.05 22.40 -17.43
CA SER A 64 -16.72 22.95 -17.15
C SER A 64 -16.38 23.05 -15.65
N LEU A 65 -17.38 23.09 -14.75
CA LEU A 65 -17.13 23.05 -13.32
C LEU A 65 -16.90 21.62 -12.80
N VAL A 66 -17.65 20.63 -13.29
CA VAL A 66 -17.34 19.22 -12.98
C VAL A 66 -16.04 18.78 -13.62
N ASP A 67 -15.73 19.18 -14.86
CA ASP A 67 -14.44 18.91 -15.52
C ASP A 67 -13.26 19.45 -14.69
N VAL A 68 -13.40 20.66 -14.11
CA VAL A 68 -12.39 21.27 -13.23
C VAL A 68 -12.28 20.56 -11.88
N LEU A 69 -13.40 20.06 -11.32
CA LEU A 69 -13.39 19.29 -10.07
C LEU A 69 -12.79 17.89 -10.27
N ASP A 70 -13.08 17.24 -11.39
CA ASP A 70 -12.55 15.93 -11.77
C ASP A 70 -11.04 16.05 -12.05
N SER A 71 -10.64 17.06 -12.84
CA SER A 71 -9.22 17.42 -13.02
C SER A 71 -8.51 17.70 -11.69
N ALA A 72 -9.16 18.41 -10.75
CA ALA A 72 -8.58 18.67 -9.43
C ALA A 72 -8.44 17.39 -8.59
N ALA A 73 -9.40 16.47 -8.68
CA ALA A 73 -9.33 15.17 -8.02
C ALA A 73 -8.21 14.28 -8.62
N GLU A 74 -8.07 14.24 -9.94
CA GLU A 74 -6.95 13.59 -10.63
C GLU A 74 -5.60 14.20 -10.21
N ILE A 75 -5.46 15.53 -10.25
CA ILE A 75 -4.23 16.24 -9.84
C ILE A 75 -3.88 15.96 -8.36
N MET A 76 -4.88 15.94 -7.46
CA MET A 76 -4.68 15.59 -6.05
C MET A 76 -4.27 14.12 -5.87
N SER A 77 -4.89 13.21 -6.63
CA SER A 77 -4.55 11.78 -6.65
C SER A 77 -3.11 11.55 -7.13
N ASP A 78 -2.73 12.21 -8.23
CA ASP A 78 -1.38 12.15 -8.79
C ASP A 78 -0.33 12.76 -7.86
N THR A 79 -0.66 13.84 -7.15
CA THR A 79 0.21 14.43 -6.13
C THR A 79 0.41 13.46 -4.96
N SER A 80 -0.67 12.85 -4.46
CA SER A 80 -0.61 11.86 -3.38
C SER A 80 0.19 10.62 -3.80
N ARG A 81 -0.05 10.10 -5.00
CA ARG A 81 0.69 8.98 -5.61
C ARG A 81 2.17 9.31 -5.78
N ALA A 82 2.51 10.48 -6.32
CA ALA A 82 3.89 10.92 -6.48
C ALA A 82 4.62 11.03 -5.12
N HIS A 83 3.96 11.59 -4.10
CA HIS A 83 4.54 11.71 -2.76
C HIS A 83 4.70 10.33 -2.08
N PHE A 84 3.74 9.43 -2.24
CA PHE A 84 3.84 8.06 -1.74
C PHE A 84 5.02 7.31 -2.37
N PHE A 85 5.17 7.37 -3.70
CA PHE A 85 6.30 6.72 -4.38
C PHE A 85 7.65 7.40 -4.06
N GLY A 86 7.68 8.71 -3.85
CA GLY A 86 8.87 9.41 -3.35
C GLY A 86 9.31 8.92 -1.96
N ASN A 87 8.36 8.68 -1.06
CA ASN A 87 8.65 8.11 0.26
C ASN A 87 9.17 6.66 0.15
N LEU A 88 8.64 5.86 -0.79
CA LEU A 88 9.18 4.52 -1.08
C LEU A 88 10.61 4.58 -1.66
N ASP A 89 10.90 5.53 -2.55
CA ASP A 89 12.24 5.74 -3.08
C ASP A 89 13.25 6.07 -1.96
N GLU A 90 12.86 6.93 -1.01
CA GLU A 90 13.70 7.26 0.16
C GLU A 90 13.94 6.03 1.05
N LEU A 91 12.89 5.26 1.37
CA LEU A 91 13.03 4.01 2.14
C LEU A 91 13.96 3.01 1.45
N VAL A 92 13.84 2.83 0.14
CA VAL A 92 14.69 1.94 -0.65
C VAL A 92 16.13 2.46 -0.73
N ALA A 93 16.35 3.77 -0.90
CA ALA A 93 17.68 4.36 -1.01
C ALA A 93 18.44 4.40 0.34
N THR A 94 17.73 4.44 1.46
CA THR A 94 18.31 4.54 2.81
C THR A 94 18.41 3.20 3.54
N SER A 95 17.71 2.17 3.08
CA SER A 95 17.73 0.83 3.67
C SER A 95 18.60 -0.14 2.90
N ARG A 96 19.14 -1.17 3.57
CA ARG A 96 19.85 -2.26 2.91
C ARG A 96 18.87 -3.35 2.47
N LEU A 97 18.83 -3.65 1.18
CA LEU A 97 18.13 -4.84 0.68
C LEU A 97 18.88 -6.12 1.08
N VAL A 98 18.19 -7.04 1.74
CA VAL A 98 18.65 -8.38 2.08
C VAL A 98 17.83 -9.40 1.31
N VAL A 99 18.45 -10.11 0.36
CA VAL A 99 17.81 -11.21 -0.40
C VAL A 99 17.90 -12.49 0.43
N ASP A 100 16.76 -12.96 0.95
CA ASP A 100 16.67 -14.24 1.68
C ASP A 100 16.34 -15.42 0.75
N ARG A 101 15.70 -15.12 -0.39
CA ARG A 101 15.19 -16.09 -1.37
C ARG A 101 15.59 -15.69 -2.78
N PRO A 102 16.78 -16.12 -3.26
CA PRO A 102 17.20 -15.88 -4.63
C PRO A 102 16.20 -16.40 -5.66
N ALA A 103 16.19 -15.82 -6.85
CA ALA A 103 15.37 -16.28 -7.96
C ALA A 103 15.51 -17.80 -8.20
N GLY A 104 14.40 -18.50 -8.43
CA GLY A 104 14.34 -19.96 -8.59
C GLY A 104 14.29 -20.75 -7.27
N SER A 105 14.46 -20.11 -6.10
CA SER A 105 14.26 -20.76 -4.81
C SER A 105 12.79 -21.11 -4.54
N ARG A 106 12.54 -22.08 -3.65
CA ARG A 106 11.19 -22.55 -3.27
C ARG A 106 10.74 -21.95 -1.94
N HIS A 107 9.46 -21.64 -1.83
CA HIS A 107 8.87 -21.17 -0.58
C HIS A 107 8.96 -22.26 0.52
N PRO A 108 9.52 -21.97 1.72
CA PRO A 108 9.79 -22.98 2.74
C PRO A 108 8.58 -23.79 3.20
N ARG A 109 7.38 -23.19 3.18
CA ARG A 109 6.11 -23.82 3.59
C ARG A 109 5.23 -24.28 2.42
N VAL A 110 5.58 -23.89 1.18
CA VAL A 110 4.76 -24.15 -0.02
C VAL A 110 5.68 -24.58 -1.17
N PRO A 111 6.14 -25.84 -1.21
CA PRO A 111 7.23 -26.25 -2.13
C PRO A 111 6.94 -26.10 -3.63
N ARG A 112 5.67 -25.94 -4.02
CA ARG A 112 5.24 -25.63 -5.40
C ARG A 112 5.45 -24.16 -5.79
N ALA A 113 5.53 -23.26 -4.82
CA ALA A 113 5.77 -21.84 -5.04
C ALA A 113 7.27 -21.62 -5.25
N VAL A 114 7.62 -21.19 -6.46
CA VAL A 114 8.99 -20.87 -6.88
C VAL A 114 9.07 -19.37 -7.13
N TYR A 115 10.07 -18.70 -6.56
CA TYR A 115 10.25 -17.27 -6.71
C TYR A 115 10.75 -16.92 -8.13
N PRO A 116 10.03 -16.09 -8.91
CA PRO A 116 10.40 -15.79 -10.30
C PRO A 116 11.50 -14.73 -10.44
N VAL A 117 11.82 -14.03 -9.33
CA VAL A 117 12.85 -13.00 -9.16
C VAL A 117 13.42 -13.13 -7.74
N ASP A 118 14.44 -12.33 -7.38
CA ASP A 118 14.95 -12.30 -6.01
C ASP A 118 13.87 -11.78 -5.05
N TYR A 119 13.72 -12.41 -3.90
CA TYR A 119 12.85 -11.96 -2.82
C TYR A 119 13.64 -11.77 -1.52
N GLY A 120 13.17 -10.83 -0.70
CA GLY A 120 13.82 -10.44 0.52
C GLY A 120 13.12 -9.28 1.20
N TYR A 121 13.87 -8.51 1.98
CA TYR A 121 13.33 -7.39 2.77
C TYR A 121 14.32 -6.22 2.87
N LEU A 122 13.81 -5.04 3.24
CA LEU A 122 14.63 -3.88 3.62
C LEU A 122 14.99 -3.92 5.11
N GLU A 123 16.28 -4.10 5.41
CA GLU A 123 16.83 -4.07 6.77
C GLU A 123 16.69 -2.65 7.37
N GLY A 124 16.17 -2.56 8.61
CA GLY A 124 15.91 -1.30 9.31
C GLY A 124 14.49 -0.75 9.16
N THR A 125 13.64 -1.40 8.35
CA THR A 125 12.19 -1.08 8.24
C THR A 125 11.34 -2.05 9.09
N VAL A 126 10.04 -1.78 9.23
CA VAL A 126 9.09 -2.61 9.99
C VAL A 126 7.83 -2.91 9.16
N ALA A 127 7.49 -4.19 9.02
CA ALA A 127 6.28 -4.71 8.39
C ALA A 127 5.25 -5.20 9.44
N ALA A 128 4.08 -5.67 8.99
CA ALA A 128 2.98 -6.10 9.86
C ALA A 128 3.34 -7.30 10.76
N ASP A 129 4.27 -8.16 10.32
CA ASP A 129 4.78 -9.30 11.10
C ASP A 129 5.94 -8.95 12.05
N GLY A 130 6.36 -7.67 12.08
CA GLY A 130 7.53 -7.19 12.83
C GLY A 130 8.88 -7.42 12.13
N GLY A 131 8.89 -8.01 10.93
CA GLY A 131 10.06 -8.13 10.06
C GLY A 131 10.32 -6.83 9.27
N GLY A 132 11.26 -6.89 8.31
CA GLY A 132 11.48 -5.79 7.36
C GLY A 132 10.44 -5.78 6.25
N MET A 133 10.21 -4.62 5.62
CA MET A 133 9.31 -4.47 4.46
C MET A 133 9.74 -5.39 3.32
N ASP A 134 8.80 -6.20 2.84
CA ASP A 134 9.00 -7.17 1.76
C ASP A 134 9.35 -6.51 0.42
N VAL A 135 10.27 -7.14 -0.30
CA VAL A 135 10.75 -6.71 -1.62
C VAL A 135 10.82 -7.90 -2.58
N PHE A 136 10.27 -7.72 -3.78
CA PHE A 136 10.70 -8.45 -4.97
C PHE A 136 11.65 -7.56 -5.78
N ARG A 137 12.81 -8.11 -6.15
CA ARG A 137 13.86 -7.41 -6.89
C ARG A 137 14.13 -8.11 -8.22
N GLY A 138 13.81 -7.43 -9.31
CA GLY A 138 13.93 -7.94 -10.68
C GLY A 138 15.26 -7.67 -11.35
N SER A 139 15.28 -7.76 -12.68
CA SER A 139 16.47 -7.65 -13.52
C SER A 139 16.61 -6.35 -14.31
N ALA A 140 15.61 -5.46 -14.31
CA ALA A 140 15.63 -4.14 -14.93
C ALA A 140 16.41 -3.12 -14.08
N ALA A 141 17.72 -3.36 -13.91
CA ALA A 141 18.59 -2.59 -13.05
C ALA A 141 18.53 -1.07 -13.32
N GLY A 142 18.19 -0.29 -12.29
CA GLY A 142 18.08 1.17 -12.37
C GLY A 142 16.70 1.68 -12.75
N ALA A 143 15.67 0.82 -12.85
CA ALA A 143 14.28 1.26 -12.95
C ALA A 143 13.72 1.78 -11.61
N GLY A 144 14.35 1.42 -10.48
CA GLY A 144 13.97 1.87 -9.14
C GLY A 144 12.68 1.20 -8.65
N VAL A 145 11.90 1.88 -7.82
CA VAL A 145 10.58 1.39 -7.39
C VAL A 145 9.61 1.49 -8.56
N VAL A 146 9.15 0.36 -9.10
CA VAL A 146 8.22 0.30 -10.25
C VAL A 146 6.76 0.14 -9.83
N GLY A 147 6.51 -0.23 -8.58
CA GLY A 147 5.18 -0.48 -8.03
C GLY A 147 5.25 -1.26 -6.72
N PHE A 148 4.10 -1.73 -6.25
CA PHE A 148 3.99 -2.68 -5.14
C PHE A 148 2.74 -3.55 -5.30
N PHE A 149 2.77 -4.74 -4.72
CA PHE A 149 1.57 -5.54 -4.52
C PHE A 149 1.00 -5.30 -3.13
N VAL A 150 -0.32 -5.30 -3.03
CA VAL A 150 -1.05 -5.50 -1.76
C VAL A 150 -1.64 -6.90 -1.75
N THR A 151 -1.33 -7.66 -0.71
CA THR A 151 -1.87 -9.01 -0.46
C THR A 151 -2.73 -9.02 0.79
N ALA A 152 -3.70 -9.93 0.83
CA ALA A 152 -4.53 -10.19 2.01
C ALA A 152 -4.53 -11.71 2.26
N ASP A 153 -4.01 -12.14 3.41
CA ASP A 153 -3.84 -13.56 3.74
C ASP A 153 -4.81 -13.93 4.89
N PRO A 154 -5.94 -14.62 4.61
CA PRO A 154 -6.87 -15.05 5.65
C PRO A 154 -6.29 -16.07 6.64
N GLY A 155 -5.20 -16.75 6.27
CA GLY A 155 -4.50 -17.71 7.12
C GLY A 155 -3.59 -17.03 8.14
N LYS A 156 -2.83 -16.02 7.72
CA LYS A 156 -2.07 -15.13 8.64
C LYS A 156 -2.97 -14.15 9.40
N ARG A 157 -4.08 -13.74 8.79
CA ARG A 157 -5.02 -12.68 9.21
C ARG A 157 -4.41 -11.28 9.14
N ASP A 158 -3.66 -11.01 8.07
CA ASP A 158 -3.02 -9.72 7.82
C ASP A 158 -3.25 -9.21 6.38
N VAL A 159 -2.74 -8.01 6.15
CA VAL A 159 -2.50 -7.44 4.82
C VAL A 159 -1.04 -7.00 4.76
N GLU A 160 -0.39 -7.26 3.63
CA GLU A 160 1.05 -6.97 3.44
C GLU A 160 1.26 -6.17 2.16
N VAL A 161 2.20 -5.22 2.21
CA VAL A 161 2.72 -4.50 1.03
C VAL A 161 4.04 -5.13 0.63
N LYS A 162 4.18 -5.47 -0.65
CA LYS A 162 5.39 -6.11 -1.21
C LYS A 162 5.91 -5.25 -2.35
N VAL A 163 7.01 -4.54 -2.10
CA VAL A 163 7.55 -3.52 -3.02
C VAL A 163 8.25 -4.19 -4.21
N LEU A 164 8.14 -3.58 -5.40
CA LEU A 164 8.75 -4.04 -6.64
C LEU A 164 9.90 -3.10 -7.01
N ILE A 165 11.13 -3.60 -6.97
CA ILE A 165 12.34 -2.85 -7.31
C ILE A 165 12.98 -3.46 -8.57
N ASP A 166 13.32 -2.63 -9.55
CA ASP A 166 14.00 -3.07 -10.78
C ASP A 166 13.28 -4.23 -11.52
N CYS A 167 11.94 -4.31 -11.44
CA CYS A 167 11.17 -5.35 -12.12
C CYS A 167 10.75 -4.92 -13.54
N THR A 168 11.02 -5.78 -14.53
CA THR A 168 10.39 -5.73 -15.85
C THR A 168 8.89 -6.04 -15.75
N ALA A 169 8.08 -5.60 -16.73
CA ALA A 169 6.65 -5.91 -16.78
C ALA A 169 6.36 -7.43 -16.71
N ASP A 170 7.16 -8.24 -17.42
CA ASP A 170 7.05 -9.70 -17.40
C ASP A 170 7.37 -10.30 -16.01
N GLU A 171 8.29 -9.69 -15.26
CA GLU A 171 8.60 -10.09 -13.87
C GLU A 171 7.45 -9.71 -12.93
N VAL A 172 6.86 -8.53 -13.09
CA VAL A 172 5.68 -8.10 -12.31
C VAL A 172 4.52 -9.07 -12.50
N GLU A 173 4.19 -9.47 -13.74
CA GLU A 173 3.13 -10.46 -14.00
C GLU A 173 3.47 -11.86 -13.43
N ARG A 174 4.75 -12.29 -13.49
CA ARG A 174 5.16 -13.55 -12.83
C ARG A 174 5.03 -13.49 -11.31
N VAL A 175 5.33 -12.35 -10.69
CA VAL A 175 5.13 -12.14 -9.24
C VAL A 175 3.64 -12.12 -8.91
N ARG A 176 2.79 -11.45 -9.72
CA ARG A 176 1.33 -11.46 -9.52
C ARG A 176 0.80 -12.90 -9.47
N ARG A 177 1.18 -13.75 -10.43
CA ARG A 177 0.79 -15.17 -10.47
C ARG A 177 1.31 -15.98 -9.28
N LEU A 178 2.51 -15.69 -8.78
CA LEU A 178 3.01 -16.34 -7.57
C LEU A 178 2.10 -16.05 -6.37
N LEU A 179 1.73 -14.79 -6.17
CA LEU A 179 0.91 -14.35 -5.04
C LEU A 179 -0.55 -14.83 -5.17
N ASP A 180 -1.13 -14.68 -6.36
CA ASP A 180 -2.53 -14.93 -6.67
C ASP A 180 -2.81 -16.41 -6.97
N ASP A 181 -2.27 -16.95 -8.08
CA ASP A 181 -2.55 -18.31 -8.56
C ASP A 181 -1.96 -19.42 -7.66
N VAL A 182 -0.76 -19.19 -7.07
CA VAL A 182 0.04 -20.26 -6.43
C VAL A 182 -0.03 -20.24 -4.90
N LEU A 183 0.11 -19.05 -4.30
CA LEU A 183 0.01 -18.83 -2.86
C LEU A 183 -1.43 -18.58 -2.39
N GLY A 184 -2.30 -17.99 -3.23
CA GLY A 184 -3.71 -17.76 -2.91
C GLY A 184 -3.97 -16.61 -1.92
N ILE A 185 -3.07 -15.63 -1.87
CA ILE A 185 -3.12 -14.46 -0.97
C ILE A 185 -3.52 -13.16 -1.69
N GLY A 186 -4.11 -13.30 -2.89
CA GLY A 186 -4.33 -12.22 -3.84
C GLY A 186 -3.03 -11.63 -4.37
N GLY A 187 -3.12 -10.49 -5.04
CA GLY A 187 -1.96 -9.80 -5.61
C GLY A 187 -2.39 -8.55 -6.35
N LEU A 188 -3.00 -7.59 -5.66
CA LEU A 188 -3.43 -6.34 -6.27
C LEU A 188 -2.23 -5.45 -6.55
N LEU A 189 -1.93 -5.22 -7.83
CA LEU A 189 -0.85 -4.33 -8.26
C LEU A 189 -1.26 -2.87 -8.10
N VAL A 190 -0.41 -2.08 -7.45
CA VAL A 190 -0.40 -0.61 -7.57
C VAL A 190 0.87 -0.23 -8.33
N PRO A 191 0.78 0.07 -9.64
CA PRO A 191 1.94 0.43 -10.45
C PRO A 191 2.35 1.88 -10.17
N ARG A 192 3.63 2.20 -10.35
CA ARG A 192 4.11 3.59 -10.21
C ARG A 192 3.53 4.51 -11.26
N CYS A 193 3.58 4.08 -12.52
CA CYS A 193 2.90 4.77 -13.62
C CYS A 193 1.50 4.17 -13.78
N THR A 194 0.50 5.04 -13.81
CA THR A 194 -0.84 4.68 -14.28
C THR A 194 -0.77 4.46 -15.80
N GLU A 195 -1.02 3.23 -16.27
CA GLU A 195 -1.42 3.05 -17.67
C GLU A 195 -2.81 3.64 -17.83
N THR A 196 -2.89 4.85 -18.38
CA THR A 196 -4.15 5.39 -18.89
C THR A 196 -4.53 4.53 -20.09
N ALA A 197 -5.46 3.59 -19.88
CA ALA A 197 -5.93 2.68 -20.92
C ALA A 197 -6.70 3.46 -22.01
N THR A 198 -5.97 3.95 -23.01
CA THR A 198 -6.57 4.54 -24.22
C THR A 198 -7.28 3.43 -24.99
N THR A 199 -8.61 3.41 -24.87
CA THR A 199 -9.54 2.57 -25.66
C THR A 199 -10.13 3.39 -26.80
#